data_AF-A0A843GY68-F1
#
_entry.id   AF-A0A843GY68-F1
#
_cell.length_a   1.000
_cell.length_b   1.000
_cell.length_c   1.000
_cell.angle_alpha   90.00
_cell.angle_beta   90.00
_cell.angle_gamma   90.00
#
_symmetry.space_group_name_H-M   'P 1'
#
loop_
_entity.id
_entity.type
_entity.pdbx_description
1 polymer ?
#
loop_
_entity_poly.entity_id
_entity_poly.type
_entity_poly.pdbx_seq_one_letter_code
_entity_poly.pdbx_strand_id
1 'polypeptide(L)'
;MSWIARQGALTQSEMENNADIVIAYYRSIGIDDSTISAILGNMENESTINPLRQETGGQGFGLVQWTPVSVLQSHCTTLGLSPYTDGDVQLQVIIPEIRNQSGVAEWYTTSAFVSPYYNSGATSDMIGITGSQFLSNSMNWTPEKLAIMFMVGYERPSYDPNTNHYQRRMTSARNWWNYMQGQPPTPTPLPKRPKGKFNFLLYNRKKRMEN
;
A
#
# COMPACT_ATOMS: atom_id res chain seq x y z
N MET A 1 -2.84 21.72 1.90
CA MET A 1 -1.72 21.22 1.08
C MET A 1 -2.35 20.46 -0.09
N SER A 2 -1.79 20.56 -1.29
CA SER A 2 -2.38 19.90 -2.47
C SER A 2 -1.65 18.60 -2.79
N TRP A 3 -2.38 17.60 -3.29
CA TRP A 3 -1.80 16.35 -3.76
C TRP A 3 -0.83 16.57 -4.93
N ILE A 4 0.33 15.92 -4.87
CA ILE A 4 1.22 15.75 -6.01
C ILE A 4 0.89 14.41 -6.67
N ALA A 5 0.40 14.44 -7.91
CA ALA A 5 -0.10 13.24 -8.56
C ALA A 5 0.26 13.18 -10.05
N ARG A 6 0.58 11.97 -10.52
CA ARG A 6 0.91 11.66 -11.93
C ARG A 6 0.89 10.16 -12.19
N GLN A 7 0.95 9.73 -13.45
CA GLN A 7 1.06 8.30 -13.78
C GLN A 7 2.37 7.65 -13.31
N GLY A 8 3.45 8.43 -13.20
CA GLY A 8 4.79 7.96 -12.82
C GLY A 8 5.04 7.83 -11.32
N ALA A 9 6.29 7.54 -10.94
CA ALA A 9 6.70 7.49 -9.53
C ALA A 9 6.91 8.91 -8.98
N LEU A 10 6.71 9.06 -7.68
CA LEU A 10 7.08 10.25 -6.93
C LEU A 10 8.50 10.12 -6.38
N THR A 11 9.16 11.26 -6.22
CA THR A 11 10.40 11.39 -5.45
C THR A 11 10.08 11.40 -3.95
N GLN A 12 11.11 11.25 -3.11
CA GLN A 12 10.94 11.27 -1.65
C GLN A 12 10.26 12.55 -1.15
N SER A 13 10.66 13.73 -1.62
CA SER A 13 10.05 15.01 -1.21
C SER A 13 8.57 15.13 -1.63
N GLU A 14 8.21 14.58 -2.78
CA GLU A 14 6.82 14.58 -3.24
C GLU A 14 5.96 13.57 -2.46
N MET A 15 6.54 12.43 -2.08
CA MET A 15 5.92 11.49 -1.16
C MET A 15 5.69 12.11 0.22
N GLU A 16 6.63 12.88 0.74
CA GLU A 16 6.49 13.59 2.02
C GLU A 16 5.34 14.60 2.00
N ASN A 17 5.22 15.41 0.94
CA ASN A 17 4.05 16.30 0.76
C ASN A 17 2.73 15.51 0.81
N ASN A 18 2.66 14.38 0.11
CA ASN A 18 1.44 13.58 0.11
C ASN A 18 1.21 12.86 1.44
N ALA A 19 2.27 12.39 2.09
CA ALA A 19 2.20 11.77 3.40
C ALA A 19 1.65 12.75 4.44
N ASP A 20 2.05 14.02 4.41
CA ASP A 20 1.49 15.06 5.30
C ASP A 20 -0.03 15.18 5.17
N ILE A 21 -0.59 15.05 3.96
CA ILE A 21 -2.04 15.05 3.73
C ILE A 21 -2.67 13.81 4.37
N VAL A 22 -2.11 12.62 4.14
CA VAL A 22 -2.58 11.36 4.72
C VAL A 22 -2.57 11.41 6.24
N ILE A 23 -1.45 11.87 6.82
CA ILE A 23 -1.23 11.99 8.26
C ILE A 23 -2.26 12.95 8.85
N ALA A 24 -2.42 14.14 8.28
CA ALA A 24 -3.37 15.13 8.77
C ALA A 24 -4.81 14.60 8.75
N TYR A 25 -5.23 13.96 7.65
CA TYR A 25 -6.57 13.39 7.54
C TYR A 25 -6.80 12.26 8.56
N TYR A 26 -5.93 11.26 8.60
CA TYR A 26 -6.13 10.12 9.49
C TYR A 26 -6.01 10.47 10.98
N ARG A 27 -5.13 11.42 11.36
CA ARG A 27 -5.12 11.97 12.72
C ARG A 27 -6.42 12.69 13.05
N SER A 28 -6.98 13.45 12.10
CA SER A 28 -8.24 14.19 12.32
C SER A 28 -9.44 13.29 12.64
N ILE A 29 -9.41 12.02 12.21
CA ILE A 29 -10.45 11.02 12.49
C ILE A 29 -10.02 9.97 13.53
N GLY A 30 -8.90 10.21 14.24
CA GLY A 30 -8.47 9.42 15.39
C GLY A 30 -7.80 8.08 15.09
N ILE A 31 -7.14 7.92 13.94
CA ILE A 31 -6.34 6.72 13.66
C ILE A 31 -5.02 6.79 14.41
N ASP A 32 -4.56 5.65 14.95
CA ASP A 32 -3.27 5.57 15.66
C ASP A 32 -2.09 5.86 14.74
N ASP A 33 -1.09 6.61 15.22
CA ASP A 33 0.08 6.99 14.43
C ASP A 33 0.89 5.78 13.94
N SER A 34 0.91 4.66 14.69
CA SER A 34 1.61 3.44 14.24
C SER A 34 0.87 2.80 13.07
N THR A 35 -0.47 2.88 13.09
CA THR A 35 -1.32 2.42 11.99
C THR A 35 -1.22 3.34 10.77
N ILE A 36 -1.19 4.66 10.96
CA ILE A 36 -0.94 5.62 9.87
C ILE A 36 0.41 5.32 9.20
N SER A 37 1.45 5.11 10.00
CA SER A 37 2.79 4.74 9.51
C SER A 37 2.78 3.45 8.69
N ALA A 38 2.03 2.44 9.16
CA ALA A 38 1.88 1.15 8.49
C ALA A 38 1.16 1.26 7.14
N ILE A 39 0.09 2.04 7.07
CA ILE A 39 -0.63 2.32 5.82
C ILE A 39 0.29 3.07 4.85
N LEU A 40 0.99 4.11 5.30
CA LEU A 40 1.97 4.84 4.48
C LEU A 40 3.09 3.94 3.97
N GLY A 41 3.61 3.05 4.80
CA GLY A 41 4.64 2.09 4.40
C GLY A 41 4.18 1.17 3.27
N ASN A 42 2.90 0.80 3.24
CA ASN A 42 2.31 0.06 2.12
C ASN A 42 2.06 0.96 0.90
N MET A 43 1.44 2.13 1.08
CA MET A 43 1.20 3.10 0.00
C MET A 43 2.49 3.53 -0.73
N GLU A 44 3.62 3.66 -0.01
CA GLU A 44 4.92 3.93 -0.62
C GLU A 44 5.33 2.80 -1.58
N ASN A 45 5.15 1.55 -1.17
CA ASN A 45 5.55 0.39 -1.96
C ASN A 45 4.57 0.10 -3.11
N GLU A 46 3.29 0.45 -2.95
CA GLU A 46 2.27 0.30 -3.99
C GLU A 46 2.33 1.42 -5.03
N SER A 47 2.39 2.67 -4.57
CA SER A 47 2.12 3.81 -5.44
C SER A 47 3.12 4.94 -5.33
N THR A 48 4.14 4.86 -4.47
CA THR A 48 4.91 6.03 -4.03
C THR A 48 3.96 7.12 -3.51
N ILE A 49 2.95 6.72 -2.72
CA ILE A 49 1.93 7.61 -2.11
C ILE A 49 1.29 8.54 -3.16
N ASN A 50 0.89 7.98 -4.30
CA ASN A 50 0.42 8.74 -5.45
C ASN A 50 -1.00 8.31 -5.85
N PRO A 51 -2.01 9.18 -5.71
CA PRO A 51 -3.40 8.81 -5.98
C PRO A 51 -3.70 8.60 -7.47
N LEU A 52 -2.78 8.97 -8.38
CA LEU A 52 -2.91 8.75 -9.82
C LEU A 52 -1.95 7.68 -10.37
N ARG A 53 -1.27 6.92 -9.50
CA ARG A 53 -0.42 5.82 -9.95
C ARG A 53 -1.25 4.78 -10.70
N GLN A 54 -0.76 4.38 -11.87
CA GLN A 54 -1.28 3.26 -12.63
C GLN A 54 -0.22 2.16 -12.73
N GLU A 55 -0.64 0.91 -12.56
CA GLU A 55 0.22 -0.24 -12.76
C GLU A 55 0.62 -0.34 -14.24
N THR A 56 1.93 -0.44 -14.52
CA THR A 56 2.42 -0.58 -15.90
C THR A 56 2.02 -1.93 -16.48
N GLY A 57 1.06 -1.94 -17.41
CA GLY A 57 0.60 -3.17 -18.08
C GLY A 57 -0.34 -4.03 -17.24
N GLY A 58 -0.84 -3.50 -16.12
CA GLY A 58 -1.79 -4.17 -15.23
C GLY A 58 -3.06 -3.37 -15.02
N GLN A 59 -3.73 -3.54 -13.87
CA GLN A 59 -5.04 -2.96 -13.58
C GLN A 59 -5.09 -2.21 -12.23
N GLY A 60 -3.97 -2.16 -11.51
CA GLY A 60 -3.84 -1.40 -10.26
C GLY A 60 -3.92 0.10 -10.45
N PHE A 61 -4.64 0.77 -9.55
CA PHE A 61 -4.79 2.22 -9.54
C PHE A 61 -4.73 2.83 -8.14
N GLY A 62 -4.18 4.03 -8.01
CA GLY A 62 -4.28 4.85 -6.80
C GLY A 62 -3.36 4.43 -5.66
N LEU A 63 -3.63 4.97 -4.48
CA LEU A 63 -2.75 4.93 -3.30
C LEU A 63 -2.33 3.52 -2.88
N VAL A 64 -3.28 2.57 -2.91
CA VAL A 64 -3.11 1.16 -2.50
C VAL A 64 -3.25 0.20 -3.69
N GLN A 65 -3.13 0.71 -4.93
CA GLN A 65 -3.23 -0.11 -6.14
C GLN A 65 -4.48 -1.01 -6.20
N TRP A 66 -5.68 -0.44 -6.00
CA TRP A 66 -6.95 -1.17 -6.17
C TRP A 66 -6.95 -1.92 -7.50
N THR A 67 -7.12 -3.23 -7.43
CA THR A 67 -6.95 -4.13 -8.58
C THR A 67 -8.15 -5.08 -8.70
N PRO A 68 -8.94 -4.97 -9.79
CA PRO A 68 -8.91 -3.92 -10.81
C PRO A 68 -9.44 -2.57 -10.29
N VAL A 69 -9.12 -1.47 -10.98
CA VAL A 69 -9.61 -0.11 -10.66
C VAL A 69 -11.14 0.00 -10.48
N SER A 70 -11.92 -0.90 -11.08
CA SER A 70 -13.38 -0.93 -10.92
C SER A 70 -13.83 -1.23 -9.49
N VAL A 71 -12.99 -1.84 -8.64
CA VAL A 71 -13.25 -2.00 -7.20
C VAL A 71 -13.37 -0.63 -6.54
N LEU A 72 -12.37 0.24 -6.72
CA LEU A 72 -12.40 1.61 -6.20
C LEU A 72 -13.61 2.40 -6.75
N GLN A 73 -13.90 2.29 -8.04
CA GLN A 73 -15.05 2.97 -8.66
C GLN A 73 -16.38 2.51 -8.06
N SER A 74 -16.53 1.20 -7.84
CA SER A 74 -17.70 0.61 -7.19
C SER A 74 -17.83 1.08 -5.75
N HIS A 75 -16.73 1.07 -4.99
CA HIS A 75 -16.74 1.50 -3.59
C HIS A 75 -17.03 3.01 -3.44
N CYS A 76 -16.47 3.84 -4.33
CA CYS A 76 -16.85 5.26 -4.43
C CYS A 76 -18.35 5.42 -4.68
N THR A 77 -18.92 4.64 -5.61
CA THR A 77 -20.35 4.67 -5.91
C THR A 77 -21.19 4.27 -4.69
N THR A 78 -20.85 3.17 -4.01
CA THR A 78 -21.53 2.68 -2.81
C THR A 78 -21.48 3.71 -1.67
N LEU A 79 -20.37 4.44 -1.54
CA LEU A 79 -20.16 5.44 -0.49
C LEU A 79 -20.66 6.84 -0.86
N GLY A 80 -21.10 7.06 -2.10
CA GLY A 80 -21.49 8.39 -2.60
C GLY A 80 -20.32 9.37 -2.73
N LEU A 81 -19.11 8.86 -2.98
CA LEU A 81 -17.88 9.64 -3.10
C LEU A 81 -17.46 9.81 -4.57
N SER A 82 -16.92 10.99 -4.92
CA SER A 82 -16.39 11.25 -6.27
C SER A 82 -15.47 12.49 -6.29
N PRO A 83 -14.52 12.59 -7.24
CA PRO A 83 -14.13 11.56 -8.20
C PRO A 83 -13.13 10.56 -7.59
N TYR A 84 -13.14 9.30 -8.06
CA TYR A 84 -12.23 8.25 -7.55
C TYR A 84 -10.73 8.55 -7.79
N THR A 85 -10.42 9.49 -8.67
CA THR A 85 -9.07 9.94 -8.99
C THR A 85 -8.52 10.93 -7.96
N ASP A 86 -9.34 11.42 -7.03
CA ASP A 86 -8.94 12.31 -5.96
C ASP A 86 -8.34 11.51 -4.80
N GLY A 87 -7.18 11.96 -4.29
CA GLY A 87 -6.54 11.35 -3.14
C GLY A 87 -7.37 11.47 -1.86
N ASP A 88 -8.09 12.57 -1.66
CA ASP A 88 -8.94 12.75 -0.48
C ASP A 88 -10.13 11.78 -0.50
N VAL A 89 -10.66 11.49 -1.69
CA VAL A 89 -11.69 10.47 -1.88
C VAL A 89 -11.12 9.08 -1.61
N GLN A 90 -9.93 8.76 -2.12
CA GLN A 90 -9.27 7.48 -1.88
C GLN A 90 -9.03 7.23 -0.38
N LEU A 91 -8.61 8.24 0.40
CA LEU A 91 -8.46 8.11 1.86
C LEU A 91 -9.80 7.87 2.58
N GLN A 92 -10.88 8.48 2.10
CA GLN A 92 -12.23 8.24 2.64
C GLN A 92 -12.74 6.83 2.35
N VAL A 93 -12.30 6.20 1.26
CA VAL A 93 -12.71 4.83 0.87
C VAL A 93 -12.00 3.75 1.69
N ILE A 94 -10.71 3.94 2.00
CA ILE A 94 -9.88 2.95 2.74
C ILE A 94 -10.45 2.62 4.13
N ILE A 95 -10.99 3.60 4.86
CA ILE A 95 -11.49 3.40 6.22
C ILE A 95 -12.73 2.48 6.30
N PRO A 96 -13.82 2.72 5.55
CA PRO A 96 -14.96 1.79 5.51
C PRO A 96 -14.58 0.42 4.92
N GLU A 97 -13.62 0.36 4.00
CA GLU A 97 -13.04 -0.91 3.52
C GLU A 97 -12.39 -1.72 4.65
N ILE A 98 -11.52 -1.07 5.45
CA ILE A 98 -10.89 -1.69 6.62
C ILE A 98 -11.94 -2.11 7.66
N ARG A 99 -12.95 -1.28 7.90
CA ARG A 99 -14.03 -1.57 8.86
C ARG A 99 -15.01 -2.64 8.36
N ASN A 100 -14.84 -3.15 7.13
CA ASN A 100 -15.78 -4.04 6.48
C ASN A 100 -17.22 -3.50 6.48
N GLN A 101 -17.37 -2.20 6.18
CA GLN A 101 -18.69 -1.65 5.94
C GLN A 101 -19.38 -2.42 4.81
N SER A 102 -20.70 -2.66 4.95
CA SER A 102 -21.47 -3.42 3.98
C SER A 102 -21.32 -2.81 2.57
N GLY A 103 -21.02 -3.67 1.59
CA GLY A 103 -20.86 -3.29 0.18
C GLY A 103 -19.46 -2.82 -0.23
N VAL A 104 -18.52 -2.67 0.70
CA VAL A 104 -17.13 -2.22 0.41
C VAL A 104 -16.06 -2.98 1.21
N ALA A 105 -16.35 -4.17 1.73
CA ALA A 105 -15.44 -4.87 2.64
C ALA A 105 -14.14 -5.37 1.95
N GLU A 106 -12.98 -4.99 2.48
CA GLU A 106 -11.66 -5.43 1.99
C GLU A 106 -10.73 -5.95 3.09
N TRP A 107 -11.17 -6.03 4.35
CA TRP A 107 -10.36 -6.49 5.46
C TRP A 107 -10.62 -7.96 5.82
N TYR A 108 -9.71 -8.85 5.44
CA TYR A 108 -9.87 -10.30 5.63
C TYR A 108 -8.69 -10.90 6.41
N THR A 109 -8.94 -11.31 7.64
CA THR A 109 -7.91 -11.74 8.59
C THR A 109 -8.14 -13.14 9.15
N THR A 110 -8.90 -13.99 8.44
CA THR A 110 -9.02 -15.41 8.82
C THR A 110 -7.70 -16.14 8.60
N SER A 111 -7.54 -17.32 9.18
CA SER A 111 -6.32 -18.14 8.98
C SER A 111 -6.02 -18.40 7.51
N ALA A 112 -7.05 -18.55 6.65
CA ALA A 112 -6.87 -18.78 5.22
C ALA A 112 -6.19 -17.59 4.49
N PHE A 113 -6.39 -16.36 4.99
CA PHE A 113 -5.75 -15.16 4.45
C PHE A 113 -4.39 -14.89 5.08
N VAL A 114 -4.22 -15.17 6.37
CA VAL A 114 -3.00 -14.81 7.12
C VAL A 114 -1.89 -15.85 6.97
N SER A 115 -2.20 -17.15 7.15
CA SER A 115 -1.19 -18.23 7.19
C SER A 115 -0.31 -18.32 5.94
N PRO A 116 -0.80 -18.05 4.70
CA PRO A 116 0.06 -18.04 3.51
C PRO A 116 1.24 -17.05 3.60
N TYR A 117 1.12 -15.99 4.40
CA TYR A 117 2.16 -14.96 4.56
C TYR A 117 3.10 -15.20 5.74
N TYR A 118 3.11 -16.38 6.39
CA TYR A 118 4.07 -16.66 7.47
C TYR A 118 5.53 -16.54 7.03
N ASN A 119 5.84 -16.86 5.77
CA ASN A 119 7.16 -16.63 5.18
C ASN A 119 7.44 -15.15 4.83
N SER A 120 6.46 -14.28 5.05
CA SER A 120 6.49 -12.83 4.79
C SER A 120 6.21 -12.01 6.07
N GLY A 121 6.56 -12.56 7.23
CA GLY A 121 6.49 -11.86 8.52
C GLY A 121 5.13 -11.92 9.23
N ALA A 122 4.11 -12.55 8.64
CA ALA A 122 2.83 -12.72 9.31
C ALA A 122 2.97 -13.73 10.47
N THR A 123 2.18 -13.52 11.52
CA THR A 123 2.19 -14.36 12.73
C THR A 123 0.77 -14.78 13.11
N SER A 124 0.63 -15.87 13.86
CA SER A 124 -0.69 -16.43 14.20
C SER A 124 -1.57 -15.48 15.01
N ASP A 125 -0.98 -14.55 15.77
CA ASP A 125 -1.71 -13.52 16.53
C ASP A 125 -2.30 -12.41 15.64
N MET A 126 -2.04 -12.42 14.33
CA MET A 126 -2.73 -11.59 13.32
C MET A 126 -4.08 -12.15 12.88
N ILE A 127 -4.38 -13.41 13.21
CA ILE A 127 -5.64 -14.05 12.84
C ILE A 127 -6.79 -13.46 13.66
N GLY A 128 -7.84 -13.02 12.97
CA GLY A 128 -9.06 -12.49 13.58
C GLY A 128 -8.97 -11.04 14.05
N ILE A 129 -7.86 -10.34 13.77
CA ILE A 129 -7.76 -8.91 14.05
C ILE A 129 -8.78 -8.17 13.19
N THR A 130 -9.70 -7.46 13.86
CA THR A 130 -10.72 -6.66 13.21
C THR A 130 -10.12 -5.35 12.67
N GLY A 131 -10.78 -4.75 11.68
CA GLY A 131 -10.38 -3.44 11.16
C GLY A 131 -10.33 -2.37 12.25
N SER A 132 -11.28 -2.38 13.18
CA SER A 132 -11.29 -1.43 14.31
C SER A 132 -10.06 -1.60 15.22
N GLN A 133 -9.68 -2.83 15.55
CA GLN A 133 -8.48 -3.11 16.35
C GLN A 133 -7.20 -2.67 15.64
N PHE A 134 -7.13 -2.87 14.31
CA PHE A 134 -6.03 -2.39 13.49
C PHE A 134 -5.96 -0.85 13.48
N LEU A 135 -7.08 -0.17 13.19
CA LEU A 135 -7.16 1.30 13.11
C LEU A 135 -6.80 1.98 14.44
N SER A 136 -7.25 1.43 15.56
CA SER A 136 -6.94 1.97 16.89
C SER A 136 -5.63 1.44 17.48
N ASN A 137 -4.95 0.52 16.79
CA ASN A 137 -3.81 -0.25 17.30
C ASN A 137 -4.03 -0.77 18.73
N SER A 138 -5.20 -1.36 19.01
CA SER A 138 -5.52 -1.83 20.37
C SER A 138 -4.61 -2.98 20.84
N MET A 139 -3.87 -3.60 19.92
CA MET A 139 -2.88 -4.63 20.23
C MET A 139 -1.53 -4.06 20.72
N ASN A 140 -1.33 -2.74 20.67
CA ASN A 140 -0.07 -2.07 20.98
C ASN A 140 1.11 -2.63 20.18
N TRP A 141 0.91 -2.80 18.87
CA TRP A 141 1.92 -3.32 17.96
C TRP A 141 2.75 -2.21 17.34
N THR A 142 3.96 -2.58 16.91
CA THR A 142 4.87 -1.64 16.25
C THR A 142 4.41 -1.33 14.82
N PRO A 143 4.82 -0.18 14.24
CA PRO A 143 4.53 0.17 12.85
C PRO A 143 4.89 -0.93 11.84
N GLU A 144 6.00 -1.64 12.04
CA GLU A 144 6.43 -2.72 11.15
C GLU A 144 5.48 -3.90 11.18
N LYS A 145 5.04 -4.31 12.37
CA LYS A 145 4.08 -5.41 12.51
C LYS A 145 2.73 -5.03 11.94
N LEU A 146 2.29 -3.80 12.15
CA LEU A 146 1.07 -3.26 11.54
C LEU A 146 1.20 -3.14 10.01
N ALA A 147 2.38 -2.88 9.47
CA ALA A 147 2.60 -2.86 8.03
C ALA A 147 2.36 -4.23 7.41
N ILE A 148 2.81 -5.30 8.09
CA ILE A 148 2.47 -6.68 7.70
C ILE A 148 0.98 -6.93 7.89
N MET A 149 0.39 -6.49 9.00
CA MET A 149 -1.04 -6.66 9.26
C MET A 149 -1.89 -6.03 8.14
N PHE A 150 -1.55 -4.83 7.69
CA PHE A 150 -2.20 -4.18 6.57
C PHE A 150 -1.94 -4.91 5.25
N MET A 151 -0.69 -5.32 4.99
CA MET A 151 -0.34 -6.09 3.80
C MET A 151 -1.17 -7.38 3.68
N VAL A 152 -1.35 -8.12 4.78
CA VAL A 152 -2.07 -9.42 4.74
C VAL A 152 -3.58 -9.27 4.89
N GLY A 153 -4.02 -8.29 5.68
CA GLY A 153 -5.44 -8.05 5.96
C GLY A 153 -6.14 -7.32 4.82
N TYR A 154 -5.43 -6.45 4.10
CA TYR A 154 -5.98 -5.52 3.12
C TYR A 154 -5.40 -5.72 1.72
N GLU A 155 -4.07 -5.57 1.55
CA GLU A 155 -3.46 -5.54 0.20
C GLU A 155 -3.44 -6.91 -0.48
N ARG A 156 -3.12 -7.95 0.29
CA ARG A 156 -2.97 -9.35 -0.12
C ARG A 156 -2.18 -9.52 -1.44
N PRO A 157 -0.92 -9.04 -1.52
CA PRO A 157 -0.07 -9.21 -2.70
C PRO A 157 0.38 -10.68 -2.87
N SER A 158 1.26 -10.97 -3.83
CA SER A 158 1.82 -12.31 -4.03
C SER A 158 2.27 -13.01 -2.73
N TYR A 159 2.01 -14.32 -2.61
CA TYR A 159 2.51 -15.12 -1.47
C TYR A 159 4.03 -15.34 -1.50
N ASP A 160 4.69 -15.06 -2.63
CA ASP A 160 6.15 -15.15 -2.73
C ASP A 160 6.82 -13.97 -1.99
N PRO A 161 7.60 -14.23 -0.93
CA PRO A 161 8.30 -13.19 -0.18
C PRO A 161 9.31 -12.39 -1.02
N ASN A 162 9.79 -12.94 -2.14
CA ASN A 162 10.68 -12.21 -3.04
C ASN A 162 9.95 -11.16 -3.89
N THR A 163 8.63 -11.28 -3.98
CA THR A 163 7.78 -10.45 -4.84
C THR A 163 6.95 -9.45 -4.03
N ASN A 164 6.45 -9.83 -2.84
CA ASN A 164 5.56 -8.94 -2.06
C ASN A 164 6.26 -7.81 -1.30
N HIS A 165 7.60 -7.85 -1.22
CA HIS A 165 8.42 -6.80 -0.61
C HIS A 165 8.13 -6.52 0.87
N TYR A 166 7.73 -7.53 1.64
CA TYR A 166 7.33 -7.36 3.04
C TYR A 166 8.37 -6.63 3.92
N GLN A 167 9.68 -6.92 3.79
CA GLN A 167 10.70 -6.20 4.58
C GLN A 167 10.82 -4.72 4.19
N ARG A 168 10.57 -4.37 2.92
CA ARG A 168 10.56 -2.96 2.49
C ARG A 168 9.36 -2.24 3.09
N ARG A 169 8.17 -2.87 3.11
CA ARG A 169 6.97 -2.31 3.75
C ARG A 169 7.19 -2.05 5.24
N MET A 170 7.82 -2.99 5.95
CA MET A 170 8.22 -2.82 7.35
C MET A 170 9.18 -1.64 7.54
N THR A 171 10.24 -1.58 6.73
CA THR A 171 11.23 -0.48 6.79
C THR A 171 10.58 0.87 6.49
N SER A 172 9.76 0.96 5.44
CA SER A 172 9.02 2.18 5.09
C SER A 172 8.10 2.60 6.21
N ALA A 173 7.36 1.68 6.85
CA ALA A 173 6.52 2.01 8.00
C ALA A 173 7.31 2.58 9.19
N ARG A 174 8.48 2.00 9.50
CA ARG A 174 9.37 2.59 10.52
C ARG A 174 9.85 3.98 10.12
N ASN A 175 10.17 4.21 8.86
CA ASN A 175 10.60 5.51 8.36
C ASN A 175 9.49 6.57 8.48
N TRP A 176 8.25 6.25 8.13
CA TRP A 176 7.11 7.16 8.29
C TRP A 176 6.75 7.42 9.75
N TRP A 177 6.91 6.42 10.62
CA TRP A 177 6.83 6.63 12.06
C TRP A 177 7.86 7.66 12.53
N ASN A 178 9.12 7.47 12.17
CA ASN A 178 10.20 8.40 12.52
C ASN A 178 9.94 9.81 11.97
N TYR A 179 9.48 9.91 10.72
CA TYR A 179 9.09 11.17 10.07
C TYR A 179 8.03 11.92 10.90
N MET A 180 6.98 11.23 11.34
CA MET A 180 5.94 11.82 12.20
C MET A 180 6.43 12.27 13.57
N GLN A 181 7.56 11.72 14.06
CA GLN A 181 8.23 12.13 15.30
C GLN A 181 9.25 13.26 15.06
N GLY A 182 9.32 13.84 13.86
CA GLY A 182 10.28 14.87 13.50
C GLY A 182 11.71 14.37 13.31
N GLN A 183 11.90 13.06 13.15
CA GLN A 183 13.19 12.47 12.82
C GLN A 183 13.33 12.36 11.29
N PRO A 184 14.49 12.69 10.70
CA PRO A 184 14.67 12.57 9.26
C PRO A 184 14.46 11.11 8.83
N PRO A 185 13.77 10.85 7.71
CA PRO A 185 13.57 9.50 7.23
C PRO A 185 14.93 8.88 6.89
N THR A 186 15.18 7.66 7.36
CA THR A 186 16.35 6.90 6.93
C THR A 186 16.18 6.63 5.43
N PRO A 187 17.21 6.82 4.57
CA PRO A 187 17.07 6.56 3.15
C PRO A 187 16.56 5.13 2.92
N THR A 188 15.30 4.99 2.47
CA THR A 188 14.81 3.71 2.00
C THR A 188 15.66 3.35 0.77
N PRO A 189 16.29 2.17 0.69
CA PRO A 189 17.00 1.78 -0.51
C PRO A 189 16.04 1.88 -1.69
N LEU A 190 16.32 2.79 -2.62
CA LEU A 190 15.60 2.84 -3.88
C LEU A 190 15.62 1.42 -4.46
N PRO A 191 14.50 0.92 -5.01
CA PRO A 191 14.52 -0.35 -5.70
C PRO A 191 15.68 -0.29 -6.70
N LYS A 192 16.66 -1.18 -6.54
CA LYS A 192 17.70 -1.34 -7.55
C LYS A 192 16.95 -1.51 -8.85
N ARG A 193 17.15 -0.59 -9.81
CA ARG A 193 16.72 -0.83 -11.20
C ARG A 193 17.05 -2.28 -11.50
N PRO A 194 16.08 -3.11 -11.93
CA PRO A 194 16.43 -4.46 -12.34
C PRO A 194 17.55 -4.28 -13.34
N LYS A 195 18.74 -4.82 -13.02
CA LYS A 195 19.78 -4.99 -14.03
C LYS A 195 19.10 -5.88 -15.03
N GLY A 196 18.58 -5.29 -16.10
CA GLY A 196 17.87 -6.01 -17.13
C GLY A 196 18.76 -7.19 -17.50
N LYS A 197 18.30 -8.40 -17.20
CA LYS A 197 18.85 -9.57 -17.86
C LYS A 197 18.46 -9.37 -19.31
N PHE A 198 19.35 -8.73 -20.06
CA PHE A 198 19.26 -8.63 -21.50
C PHE A 198 19.32 -10.08 -21.99
N ASN A 199 18.15 -10.70 -22.16
CA ASN A 199 18.04 -12.04 -22.70
C ASN A 199 18.39 -11.94 -24.19
N PHE A 200 19.69 -12.04 -24.48
CA PHE A 200 20.28 -12.09 -25.82
C PHE A 200 19.65 -13.20 -26.71
N LEU A 201 18.95 -14.16 -26.09
CA LEU A 201 18.24 -15.26 -26.73
C LEU A 201 16.99 -14.84 -27.54
N LEU A 202 16.35 -13.71 -27.24
CA LEU A 202 15.17 -13.25 -28.00
C LEU A 202 15.53 -12.37 -29.21
N TYR A 203 16.70 -11.74 -29.22
CA TYR A 203 17.15 -10.90 -30.33
C TYR A 203 17.64 -11.74 -31.54
N ASN A 204 18.16 -12.94 -31.31
CA ASN A 204 18.70 -13.80 -32.38
C ASN A 204 17.64 -14.70 -33.06
N ARG A 205 16.40 -14.77 -32.54
CA ARG A 205 15.30 -15.51 -33.20
C ARG A 205 14.54 -14.68 -34.23
N LYS A 206 14.54 -13.34 -34.12
CA LYS A 206 13.90 -12.47 -35.12
C LYS A 206 14.75 -12.29 -36.39
N LYS A 207 16.09 -12.27 -36.29
CA LYS A 207 16.97 -12.12 -37.47
C LYS A 207 17.11 -13.36 -38.37
N ARG A 208 16.56 -14.52 -37.98
CA ARG A 208 16.63 -15.76 -38.76
C ARG A 208 15.36 -16.10 -39.53
N MET A 209 14.31 -15.27 -39.44
CA MET A 209 13.07 -15.43 -40.19
C MET A 209 12.84 -14.31 -41.22
N GLU A 210 13.84 -13.45 -41.44
CA GLU A 210 13.78 -12.36 -42.43
C GLU A 210 14.91 -12.41 -43.48
N ASN A 211 15.60 -13.56 -43.61
CA ASN A 211 16.48 -13.85 -44.75
C ASN A 211 16.15 -15.22 -45.33
#